data_AF-A0A7X8G2Q2-F1
#
_entry.id   AF-A0A7X8G2Q2-F1
#
_cell.length_a   1.000
_cell.length_b   1.000
_cell.length_c   1.000
_cell.angle_alpha   90.00
_cell.angle_beta   90.00
_cell.angle_gamma   90.00
#
_symmetry.space_group_name_H-M   'P 1'
#
loop_
_entity.id
_entity.type
_entity.pdbx_description
1 polymer ?
#
loop_
_entity_poly.entity_id
_entity_poly.type
_entity_poly.pdbx_seq_one_letter_code
_entity_poly.pdbx_strand_id
1 'polypeptide(L)' 'KSDNISQEILNSDNAIKKLGGKIKEIKEVSIPGTDIIRKIVIIDKIEPTKIRYPRKAGKPGKDPIK' A
#
# COMPACT_ATOMS: atom_id res chain seq x y z
N LYS A 1 8.03 11.69 -7.99
CA LYS A 1 9.04 12.13 -7.00
C LYS A 1 8.81 11.33 -5.73
N SER A 2 9.78 10.51 -5.37
CA SER A 2 9.78 9.50 -4.29
C SER A 2 9.87 10.11 -2.88
N ASP A 3 9.34 11.33 -2.71
CA ASP A 3 9.76 12.21 -1.61
C ASP A 3 8.99 11.96 -0.30
N ASN A 4 7.96 11.11 -0.27
CA ASN A 4 7.21 10.89 0.98
C ASN A 4 6.58 9.50 1.12
N ILE A 5 7.35 8.44 0.84
CA ILE A 5 6.88 7.06 1.07
C ILE A 5 6.41 6.84 2.52
N SER A 6 7.02 7.50 3.50
CA SER A 6 6.63 7.42 4.91
C SER A 6 5.20 7.92 5.13
N GLN A 7 4.81 9.01 4.46
CA GLN A 7 3.44 9.51 4.52
C GLN A 7 2.48 8.59 3.76
N GLU A 8 2.91 8.01 2.63
CA GLU A 8 2.11 7.07 1.86
C GLU A 8 1.84 5.78 2.64
N ILE A 9 2.84 5.27 3.36
CA ILE A 9 2.72 4.12 4.27
C ILE A 9 1.75 4.42 5.41
N LEU A 10 1.91 5.58 6.07
CA LEU A 10 1.01 6.01 7.14
C LEU A 10 -0.44 6.17 6.66
N ASN A 11 -0.62 6.80 5.50
CA ASN A 11 -1.95 6.97 4.89
C ASN A 11 -2.53 5.67 4.35
N SER A 12 -1.72 4.64 4.12
CA SER A 12 -2.18 3.34 3.60
C SER A 12 -2.45 2.33 4.73
N ASP A 13 -1.92 2.51 5.93
CA ASP A 13 -2.08 1.55 7.04
C ASP A 13 -3.56 1.32 7.38
N ASN A 14 -4.35 2.40 7.45
CA ASN A 14 -5.78 2.33 7.72
C ASN A 14 -6.56 1.65 6.57
N ALA A 15 -6.18 1.92 5.32
CA ALA A 15 -6.75 1.30 4.13
C ALA A 15 -6.45 -0.20 4.08
N ILE A 16 -5.20 -0.58 4.34
CA ILE A 16 -4.73 -1.96 4.40
C ILE A 16 -5.50 -2.73 5.48
N LYS A 17 -5.64 -2.15 6.67
CA LYS A 17 -6.48 -2.72 7.76
C LYS A 17 -7.95 -2.87 7.35
N LYS A 18 -8.56 -1.87 6.71
CA LYS A 18 -9.96 -1.96 6.22
C LYS A 18 -10.16 -3.08 5.21
N LEU A 19 -9.13 -3.40 4.45
CA LEU A 19 -9.10 -4.51 3.50
C LEU A 19 -8.68 -5.84 4.14
N GLY A 20 -8.47 -5.90 5.46
CA GLY A 20 -8.08 -7.12 6.19
C GLY A 20 -6.61 -7.50 6.04
N GLY A 21 -5.76 -6.56 5.63
CA GLY A 21 -4.32 -6.73 5.51
C GLY A 21 -3.54 -6.10 6.66
N LYS A 22 -2.26 -6.43 6.76
CA LYS A 22 -1.27 -5.79 7.64
C LYS A 22 0.07 -5.68 6.92
N ILE A 23 0.76 -4.55 7.04
CA ILE A 23 2.12 -4.41 6.50
C ILE A 23 3.04 -5.33 7.31
N LYS A 24 3.68 -6.26 6.61
CA LYS A 24 4.64 -7.21 7.18
C LYS A 24 6.05 -6.62 7.17
N GLU A 25 6.47 -6.14 6.00
CA GLU A 25 7.84 -5.71 5.76
C GLU A 25 7.90 -4.72 4.60
N ILE A 26 8.89 -3.83 4.61
CA ILE A 26 9.22 -2.94 3.50
C ILE A 26 10.68 -3.18 3.13
N LYS A 27 10.91 -3.76 1.95
CA LYS A 27 12.27 -4.05 1.45
C LYS A 27 12.73 -2.95 0.52
N GLU A 28 13.92 -2.42 0.77
CA GLU A 28 14.57 -1.52 -0.17
C GLU A 28 15.47 -2.32 -1.11
N VAL A 29 15.35 -2.06 -2.41
CA VAL A 29 16.08 -2.76 -3.47
C VAL A 29 16.70 -1.72 -4.39
N SER A 30 18.03 -1.74 -4.50
CA SER A 30 18.74 -0.98 -5.52
C SER A 30 18.69 -1.74 -6.85
N ILE A 31 18.40 -1.02 -7.94
CA ILE A 31 18.42 -1.62 -9.27
C ILE A 31 19.88 -1.65 -9.76
N PRO A 32 20.45 -2.85 -10.05
CA PRO A 32 21.83 -2.96 -10.51
C PRO A 32 22.11 -2.09 -11.73
N GLY A 33 23.24 -1.38 -11.72
CA GLY A 33 23.64 -0.49 -12.82
C GLY A 33 22.92 0.86 -12.85
N THR A 34 22.18 1.22 -11.79
CA THR A 34 21.53 2.54 -11.67
C THR A 34 21.57 3.04 -10.22
N ASP A 35 21.44 4.36 -10.02
CA ASP A 35 21.28 4.97 -8.69
C ASP A 35 19.82 4.93 -8.18
N ILE A 36 18.97 4.08 -8.78
CA ILE A 36 17.55 4.01 -8.46
C ILE A 36 17.32 3.04 -7.29
N ILE A 37 16.75 3.57 -6.20
CA ILE A 37 16.27 2.79 -5.07
C ILE A 37 14.75 2.57 -5.22
N ARG A 38 14.31 1.32 -5.14
CA ARG A 38 12.90 0.92 -5.10
C ARG A 38 12.54 0.38 -3.74
N LYS A 39 11.27 0.49 -3.35
CA LYS A 39 10.74 -0.07 -2.11
C LYS A 39 9.63 -1.06 -2.46
N ILE A 40 9.70 -2.26 -1.89
CA ILE A 40 8.72 -3.33 -2.02
C ILE A 40 7.99 -3.45 -0.69
N VAL A 41 6.67 -3.19 -0.68
CA VAL A 41 5.84 -3.30 0.51
C VAL A 41 5.14 -4.66 0.50
N ILE A 42 5.43 -5.49 1.50
CA ILE A 42 4.83 -6.82 1.67
C ILE A 42 3.65 -6.69 2.64
N ILE A 43 2.46 -7.11 2.18
CA ILE A 43 1.23 -7.04 2.97
C ILE A 43 0.71 -8.46 3.19
N ASP A 44 0.60 -8.87 4.45
CA ASP A 44 -0.01 -10.13 4.83
C ASP A 44 -1.52 -9.98 4.92
N LYS A 45 -2.26 -10.98 4.45
CA LYS A 45 -3.71 -11.07 4.58
C LYS A 45 -4.07 -11.76 5.90
N ILE A 46 -4.57 -10.99 6.86
CA ILE A 46 -4.86 -11.49 8.22
C ILE A 46 -6.36 -11.72 8.47
N GLU A 47 -7.23 -11.05 7.72
CA GLU A 47 -8.68 -11.15 7.85
C GLU A 47 -9.36 -11.10 6.47
N PRO A 48 -10.57 -11.66 6.32
CA PRO A 48 -11.36 -11.51 5.10
C PRO A 48 -11.61 -10.04 4.76
N THR A 49 -11.61 -9.71 3.46
CA THR A 49 -12.00 -8.36 3.02
C THR A 49 -13.47 -8.12 3.36
N LYS A 50 -13.79 -6.97 3.98
CA LYS A 50 -15.20 -6.59 4.21
C LYS A 50 -15.96 -6.52 2.88
N ILE A 51 -17.21 -6.99 2.88
CA ILE A 51 -18.10 -7.10 1.70
C ILE A 51 -18.30 -5.76 0.96
N ARG A 52 -18.14 -4.62 1.65
CA ARG A 52 -18.21 -3.27 1.06
C ARG A 52 -17.08 -3.00 0.04
N TYR A 53 -16.05 -3.83 0.01
CA TYR A 53 -14.90 -3.69 -0.89
C TYR A 53 -14.80 -4.87 -1.86
N PRO A 54 -14.33 -4.64 -3.11
CA PRO A 54 -13.95 -3.34 -3.67
C PRO A 54 -15.17 -2.43 -3.90
N ARG A 55 -14.94 -1.11 -3.85
CA ARG A 55 -15.99 -0.13 -4.20
C ARG A 55 -16.22 -0.15 -5.72
N LYS A 56 -17.35 0.43 -6.16
CA LYS A 56 -17.66 0.61 -7.60
C LYS A 56 -16.45 1.14 -8.38
N ALA A 57 -16.30 0.67 -9.62
CA ALA A 57 -15.23 1.08 -10.52
C ALA A 57 -15.10 2.61 -10.57
N GLY A 58 -13.85 3.10 -10.58
CA GLY A 58 -13.54 4.52 -10.53
C GLY A 58 -13.54 5.16 -9.14
N LYS A 59 -14.29 4.64 -8.14
CA LYS A 59 -14.22 5.18 -6.76
C LYS A 59 -12.86 4.97 -6.08
N PRO A 60 -12.15 3.83 -6.24
CA PRO A 60 -10.81 3.67 -5.67
C PRO A 60 -9.82 4.75 -6.10
N GLY A 61 -9.88 5.21 -7.36
CA GLY A 61 -9.02 6.28 -7.85
C GLY A 61 -9.52 7.69 -7.51
N LYS A 62 -10.84 7.94 -7.57
CA LYS A 62 -11.41 9.27 -7.30
C LYS A 62 -11.46 9.64 -5.81
N ASP A 63 -11.66 8.66 -4.94
CA ASP A 63 -11.83 8.86 -3.51
C ASP A 63 -11.09 7.75 -2.77
N PRO A 64 -9.74 7.75 -2.70
CA PRO A 64 -8.98 6.67 -2.10
C PRO A 64 -9.36 6.44 -0.64
N ILE A 65 -9.43 5.18 -0.22
CA ILE A 65 -9.51 4.90 1.21
C ILE A 65 -8.13 5.18 1.80
N LYS A 66 -8.10 6.03 2.83
CA LYS A 66 -6.96 6.17 3.72
C LYS A 66 -7.11 5.19 4.87
#